data_AF-A0A7U2F816-F1
#
_entry.id   AF-A0A7U2F816-F1
#
_cell.length_a   1.000
_cell.length_b   1.000
_cell.length_c   1.000
_cell.angle_alpha   90.00
_cell.angle_beta   90.00
_cell.angle_gamma   90.00
#
_symmetry.space_group_name_H-M   'P 1'
#
loop_
_entity.id
_entity.type
_entity.pdbx_description
1 polymer ?
#
loop_
_entity_poly.entity_id
_entity_poly.type
_entity_poly.pdbx_seq_one_letter_code
_entity_poly.pdbx_strand_id
1 'polypeptide(L)' 'MTFTNMAERATSMWDVTDLPRSLEGKIAIVTAADSTDGIGWHIAFILAYKGAQV' A
#
# COMPACT_ATOMS: atom_id res chain seq x y z
N MET A 1 -17.00 2.77 -30.21
CA MET A 1 -16.25 3.45 -29.13
C MET A 1 -16.11 2.45 -28.01
N THR A 2 -14.90 1.91 -27.81
CA THR A 2 -14.63 0.97 -26.73
C THR A 2 -14.52 1.77 -25.44
N PHE A 3 -15.45 1.59 -24.51
CA PHE A 3 -15.31 2.16 -23.18
C PHE A 3 -14.14 1.45 -22.49
N THR A 4 -13.00 2.12 -22.39
CA THR A 4 -11.89 1.62 -21.60
C THR A 4 -12.34 1.53 -20.16
N ASN A 5 -12.44 0.32 -19.63
CA ASN A 5 -12.70 0.10 -18.21
C ASN A 5 -11.51 0.67 -17.42
N MET A 6 -11.70 1.85 -16.83
CA MET A 6 -10.67 2.51 -16.00
C MET A 6 -10.25 1.61 -14.82
N ALA A 7 -11.12 0.71 -14.36
CA ALA A 7 -10.78 -0.26 -13.32
C ALA A 7 -9.78 -1.33 -13.80
N GLU A 8 -9.79 -1.70 -15.09
CA GLU A 8 -8.80 -2.63 -15.66
C GLU A 8 -7.40 -2.01 -15.81
N ARG A 9 -7.30 -0.68 -15.98
CA ARG A 9 -5.99 0.01 -16.02
C ARG A 9 -5.41 0.25 -14.62
N ALA A 10 -6.26 0.37 -13.61
CA ALA A 10 -5.81 0.66 -12.25
C ALA A 10 -5.08 -0.53 -11.60
N THR A 11 -5.40 -1.76 -12.00
CA THR A 11 -4.83 -2.98 -11.42
C THR A 11 -3.37 -3.23 -11.76
N SER A 12 -2.81 -2.60 -12.81
CA SER A 12 -1.49 -2.99 -13.34
C SER A 12 -0.32 -2.10 -12.93
N MET A 13 -0.50 -1.14 -12.02
CA MET A 13 0.52 -0.10 -11.81
C MET A 13 1.36 -0.27 -10.54
N TRP A 14 0.87 -0.98 -9.52
CA TRP A 14 1.63 -1.19 -8.28
C TRP A 14 1.03 -2.30 -7.43
N ASP A 15 1.84 -3.31 -7.09
CA ASP A 15 1.49 -4.37 -6.14
C ASP A 15 2.33 -4.23 -4.86
N VAL A 16 1.74 -4.52 -3.71
CA VAL A 16 2.47 -4.47 -2.43
C VAL A 16 3.63 -5.47 -2.35
N THR A 17 3.59 -6.51 -3.19
CA THR A 17 4.68 -7.47 -3.39
C THR A 17 5.91 -6.84 -4.04
N ASP A 18 5.76 -5.72 -4.74
CA ASP A 18 6.87 -4.95 -5.34
C ASP A 18 7.66 -4.13 -4.30
N LEU A 19 7.16 -4.03 -3.06
CA LEU A 19 7.88 -3.34 -2.00
C LEU A 19 9.22 -4.01 -1.72
N PRO A 20 10.28 -3.23 -1.42
CA PRO A 20 11.56 -3.76 -0.98
C PRO A 20 11.40 -4.82 0.11
N ARG A 21 12.32 -5.80 0.13
CA ARG A 21 12.31 -6.86 1.14
C ARG A 21 12.42 -6.32 2.56
N SER A 22 13.15 -5.23 2.75
CA SER A 22 13.28 -4.52 4.04
C SER A 22 13.09 -3.02 3.83
N LEU A 23 12.43 -2.38 4.79
CA LEU A 23 12.26 -0.94 4.94
C LEU A 23 12.87 -0.44 6.26
N GLU A 24 13.81 -1.19 6.85
CA GLU A 24 14.49 -0.83 8.09
C GLU A 24 15.15 0.56 8.01
N GLY A 25 14.96 1.35 9.06
CA GLY A 25 15.46 2.72 9.14
C GLY A 25 14.70 3.73 8.26
N LYS A 26 13.58 3.34 7.65
CA LYS A 26 12.68 4.27 6.93
C LYS A 26 11.52 4.69 7.83
N ILE A 27 11.04 5.91 7.58
CA ILE A 27 9.84 6.46 8.21
C ILE A 27 8.75 6.56 7.13
N ALA A 28 7.57 6.04 7.43
CA ALA A 28 6.38 6.19 6.60
C ALA A 28 5.32 6.97 7.35
N ILE A 29 4.50 7.76 6.64
CA ILE A 29 3.33 8.42 7.21
C ILE A 29 2.13 7.89 6.44
N VAL A 30 1.20 7.26 7.15
CA VAL A 30 -0.04 6.74 6.57
C VAL A 30 -1.22 7.50 7.16
N THR A 31 -1.98 8.19 6.32
CA THR A 31 -3.21 8.88 6.72
C THR A 31 -4.39 7.92 6.68
N ALA A 32 -5.44 8.21 7.45
CA ALA A 32 -6.65 7.38 7.53
C ALA A 32 -6.39 5.88 7.85
N ALA A 33 -5.42 5.61 8.72
CA ALA A 33 -5.09 4.27 9.20
C ALA A 33 -5.84 3.86 10.50
N ASP A 34 -6.70 4.74 11.03
CA ASP A 34 -7.47 4.53 12.26
C ASP A 34 -8.76 3.71 12.03
N SER A 35 -8.59 2.53 11.43
CA SER A 35 -9.67 1.56 11.21
C SER A 35 -9.12 0.17 11.44
N THR A 36 -9.96 -0.81 11.78
CA THR A 36 -9.49 -2.19 12.03
C THR A 36 -9.43 -3.07 10.79
N ASP A 37 -9.90 -2.58 9.63
CA ASP A 37 -10.00 -3.36 8.39
C ASP A 37 -9.90 -2.48 7.11
N GLY A 38 -9.49 -1.21 7.24
CA GLY A 38 -9.38 -0.30 6.09
C GLY A 38 -8.06 -0.45 5.32
N ILE A 39 -8.02 0.11 4.11
CA ILE A 39 -6.82 0.10 3.26
C ILE A 39 -5.65 0.79 3.98
N GLY A 40 -5.88 1.92 4.64
CA GLY A 40 -4.85 2.64 5.39
C GLY A 40 -4.22 1.77 6.49
N TRP A 41 -5.04 1.02 7.22
CA TRP A 41 -4.55 0.10 8.26
C TRP A 41 -3.69 -1.03 7.67
N HIS A 42 -4.16 -1.67 6.59
CA HIS A 42 -3.42 -2.74 5.93
C HIS A 42 -2.07 -2.26 5.38
N ILE A 43 -2.03 -1.07 4.78
CA ILE A 43 -0.78 -0.48 4.29
C ILE A 43 0.17 -0.18 5.46
N ALA A 44 -0.33 0.42 6.54
CA ALA A 44 0.48 0.68 7.72
C ALA A 44 1.07 -0.61 8.32
N PHE A 45 0.25 -1.65 8.42
CA PHE A 45 0.69 -2.97 8.89
C PHE A 45 1.81 -3.56 8.01
N ILE A 46 1.66 -3.56 6.69
CA ILE A 46 2.65 -4.16 5.79
C ILE A 46 3.98 -3.40 5.82
N LEU A 47 3.93 -2.06 5.89
CA LEU A 47 5.13 -1.23 6.00
C LEU A 47 5.87 -1.49 7.31
N ALA A 48 5.14 -1.57 8.43
CA ALA A 48 5.70 -1.89 9.74
C ALA A 48 6.28 -3.31 9.79
N TYR A 49 5.58 -4.30 9.21
CA TYR A 49 6.06 -5.67 9.09
C TYR A 49 7.37 -5.78 8.32
N LYS A 50 7.60 -4.90 7.33
CA LYS A 50 8.86 -4.79 6.58
C LYS A 50 9.96 -3.99 7.30
N GLY A 51 9.71 -3.49 8.51
CA GLY A 51 10.70 -2.81 9.34
C GLY A 51 10.69 -1.28 9.27
N ALA A 52 9.72 -0.67 8.59
CA ALA A 52 9.55 0.78 8.64
C ALA A 52 9.00 1.23 10.01
N GLN A 53 9.37 2.42 10.45
CA GLN A 53 8.63 3.14 11.48
C GLN A 53 7.45 3.85 10.81
N VAL A 54 6.24 3.45 11.15
CA VAL A 54 4.99 3.93 10.54
C VAL A 54 4.22 4.80 11.51
#